data_AF-A7RWX7-F1
#
_entry.id   AF-A7RWX7-F1
#
_cell.length_a   1.000
_cell.length_b   1.000
_cell.length_c   1.000
_cell.angle_alpha   90.00
_cell.angle_beta   90.00
_cell.angle_gamma   90.00
#
_symmetry.space_group_name_H-M   'P 1'
#
loop_
_entity.id
_entity.type
_entity.pdbx_description
1 polymer ?
#
loop_
_entity_poly.entity_id
_entity_poly.type
_entity_poly.pdbx_seq_one_letter_code
_entity_poly.pdbx_strand_id
1 'polypeptide(L)' 'KEVEPMGKESDHIHIIGLTEALGVCIRVEYVDRTGDDVNHHDFPEDGSTPIVHLLYRPGHYDVLYLANQ' A
#
# COMPACT_ATOMS: atom_id res chain seq x y z
N LYS A 1 -11.26 -5.22 17.53
CA LYS A 1 -12.27 -5.92 16.69
C LYS A 1 -12.73 -4.95 15.61
N GLU A 2 -11.93 -4.76 14.57
CA GLU A 2 -12.25 -3.78 13.50
C GLU A 2 -11.99 -4.34 12.09
N VAL A 3 -11.98 -5.66 11.93
CA VAL A 3 -11.57 -6.33 10.68
C VAL A 3 -12.73 -7.09 9.99
N GLU A 4 -13.97 -6.98 10.50
CA GLU A 4 -15.08 -7.85 10.07
C GLU A 4 -16.14 -7.28 9.10
N PRO A 5 -16.19 -5.99 8.67
CA PRO A 5 -17.09 -5.60 7.58
C PRO A 5 -16.34 -5.30 6.28
N MET A 6 -16.55 -6.13 5.26
CA MET A 6 -16.22 -5.81 3.87
C MET A 6 -16.99 -4.55 3.45
N GLY A 7 -16.27 -3.46 3.15
CA GLY A 7 -16.84 -2.18 2.73
C GLY A 7 -16.47 -0.96 3.58
N LYS A 8 -15.59 -1.08 4.59
CA LYS A 8 -14.96 0.07 5.24
C LYS A 8 -13.62 0.39 4.58
N GLU A 9 -13.35 1.69 4.38
CA GLU A 9 -12.07 2.21 3.89
C GLU A 9 -10.92 1.49 4.58
N SER A 10 -10.22 0.64 3.83
CA SER A 10 -9.08 -0.09 4.35
C SER A 10 -7.92 0.89 4.49
N ASP A 11 -7.78 1.47 5.68
CA ASP A 11 -6.64 2.32 6.01
C ASP A 11 -5.36 1.45 6.25
N HIS A 12 -4.24 2.09 6.58
CA HIS A 12 -2.89 1.50 6.75
C HIS A 12 -2.83 0.17 7.52
N ILE A 13 -3.73 -0.07 8.47
CA ILE A 13 -3.76 -1.27 9.33
C ILE A 13 -3.91 -2.57 8.53
N HIS A 14 -4.68 -2.55 7.43
CA HIS A 14 -4.88 -3.76 6.62
C HIS A 14 -3.63 -4.13 5.82
N ILE A 15 -2.86 -3.13 5.40
CA ILE A 15 -1.61 -3.31 4.64
C ILE A 15 -0.55 -3.90 5.57
N ILE A 16 -0.44 -3.38 6.80
CA ILE A 16 0.46 -3.92 7.82
C ILE A 16 0.12 -5.38 8.14
N GLY A 17 -1.16 -5.71 8.34
CA GLY A 17 -1.58 -7.09 8.60
C GLY A 17 -1.30 -8.04 7.43
N LEU A 18 -1.43 -7.55 6.19
CA LEU A 18 -1.11 -8.34 4.99
C LEU A 18 0.39 -8.56 4.84
N THR A 19 1.20 -7.52 5.04
CA THR A 19 2.67 -7.58 5.06
C THR A 19 3.15 -8.56 6.12
N GLU A 20 2.61 -8.51 7.35
CA GLU A 20 2.97 -9.44 8.43
C GLU A 20 2.54 -10.88 8.13
N ALA A 21 1.35 -11.08 7.56
CA ALA A 21 0.83 -12.41 7.26
C ALA A 21 1.55 -13.09 6.09
N LEU A 22 1.93 -12.31 5.07
CA LEU A 22 2.59 -12.83 3.86
C LEU A 22 4.12 -12.75 3.93
N GLY A 23 4.68 -11.97 4.85
CA GLY A 23 6.12 -11.73 4.96
C GLY A 23 6.71 -11.01 3.74
N VAL A 24 5.91 -10.19 3.05
CA VAL A 24 6.33 -9.48 1.83
C VAL A 24 6.32 -7.98 2.07
N CYS A 25 7.34 -7.29 1.56
CA CYS A 25 7.37 -5.83 1.63
C CYS A 25 6.47 -5.22 0.53
N ILE A 26 5.61 -4.29 0.93
CA ILE A 26 4.62 -3.62 0.10
C ILE A 26 4.90 -2.11 0.12
N ARG A 27 4.99 -1.49 -1.05
CA ARG A 27 5.06 -0.03 -1.23
C ARG A 27 3.69 0.51 -1.63
N VAL A 28 3.25 1.58 -0.98
CA VAL A 28 2.01 2.28 -1.28
C VAL A 28 2.34 3.69 -1.77
N GLU A 29 2.05 3.94 -3.04
CA GLU A 29 2.19 5.23 -3.72
C GLU A 29 0.90 6.05 -3.53
N TYR A 30 1.02 7.27 -3.01
CA TYR A 30 -0.07 8.22 -2.84
C TYR A 30 -0.02 9.25 -3.96
N VAL A 31 -1.03 9.23 -4.82
CA VAL A 31 -1.21 10.26 -5.86
C VAL A 31 -2.29 11.22 -5.40
N ASP A 32 -1.88 12.34 -4.82
CA ASP A 32 -2.75 13.49 -4.59
C ASP A 32 -2.68 14.45 -5.78
N ARG A 33 -3.77 15.16 -6.07
CA ARG A 33 -3.91 16.09 -7.19
C ARG A 33 -3.19 17.43 -6.97
N THR A 34 -2.44 17.58 -5.88
CA THR A 34 -1.96 18.87 -5.35
C THR A 34 -0.44 19.01 -5.29
N GLY A 35 0.35 18.01 -5.70
CA GLY A 35 1.81 18.09 -5.67
C GLY A 35 2.48 17.31 -6.81
N ASP A 36 3.60 17.84 -7.31
CA ASP A 36 4.49 17.19 -8.30
C ASP A 36 5.24 15.96 -7.72
N ASP A 37 5.26 15.83 -6.38
CA ASP A 37 5.95 14.74 -5.68
C ASP A 37 4.99 13.61 -5.29
N VAL A 38 5.24 12.42 -5.83
CA VAL A 38 4.56 11.18 -5.43
C VAL A 38 5.12 10.75 -4.07
N ASN A 39 4.27 10.73 -3.04
CA ASN A 39 4.65 10.23 -1.72
C ASN A 39 4.49 8.71 -1.68
N HIS A 40 5.48 7.98 -1.19
CA HIS A 40 5.38 6.53 -0.98
C HIS A 40 5.56 6.16 0.48
N HIS A 41 4.91 5.06 0.89
CA HIS A 41 5.08 4.43 2.19
C HIS A 41 5.40 2.94 2.02
N ASP A 42 6.44 2.48 2.70
CA ASP A 42 6.89 1.09 2.67
C ASP A 42 6.48 0.35 3.94
N PHE A 43 5.97 -0.87 3.76
CA PHE A 43 5.55 -1.76 4.85
C PHE A 43 6.21 -3.13 4.67
N PRO A 44 7.09 -3.57 5.57
CA PRO A 44 7.49 -2.90 6.81
C PRO A 44 8.49 -1.76 6.55
N GLU A 45 8.59 -0.79 7.46
CA GLU A 45 9.64 0.25 7.45
C GLU A 45 11.00 -0.30 7.95
N ASP A 46 11.32 -1.55 7.63
CA ASP A 46 12.56 -2.24 8.03
C ASP A 46 13.68 -2.09 6.99
N GLY A 47 13.41 -1.36 5.89
CA GLY A 47 14.33 -1.20 4.76
C GLY A 47 14.31 -2.38 3.78
N SER A 48 13.39 -3.32 3.93
CA SER A 48 13.18 -4.40 2.96
C SER A 48 12.79 -3.85 1.59
N THR A 49 13.27 -4.47 0.53
CA THR A 49 12.92 -4.07 -0.84
C THR A 49 11.45 -4.44 -1.14
N PRO A 50 10.58 -3.46 -1.44
CA PRO A 50 9.19 -3.74 -1.76
C PRO A 50 9.09 -4.53 -3.06
N ILE A 51 8.34 -5.62 -3.02
CA ILE A 51 8.07 -6.47 -4.20
C ILE A 51 6.66 -6.23 -4.76
N VAL A 52 5.75 -5.70 -3.94
CA VAL A 52 4.41 -5.31 -4.35
C VAL A 52 4.30 -3.80 -4.30
N HIS A 53 3.77 -3.20 -5.37
CA HIS A 53 3.55 -1.76 -5.47
C HIS A 53 2.05 -1.54 -5.60
N LEU A 54 1.49 -0.72 -4.72
CA LEU A 54 0.09 -0.35 -4.69
C LEU A 54 -0.03 1.14 -4.94
N LEU A 55 -0.97 1.55 -5.78
CA LEU A 55 -1.38 2.94 -5.95
C LEU A 55 -2.61 3.17 -5.10
N TYR A 56 -2.51 4.06 -4.11
CA TYR A 56 -3.66 4.52 -3.36
C TYR A 56 -4.28 5.75 -4.03
N ARG A 57 -5.58 5.62 -4.32
CA ARG A 57 -6.48 6.70 -4.69
C ARG A 57 -7.60 6.73 -3.64
N PRO A 58 -8.21 7.87 -3.32
CA PRO A 58 -9.27 7.93 -2.31
C PRO A 58 -10.37 6.88 -2.58
N GLY A 59 -10.46 5.87 -1.70
CA GLY A 59 -11.40 4.76 -1.80
C GLY A 59 -11.02 3.59 -2.74
N HIS A 60 -9.81 3.57 -3.32
CA HIS A 60 -9.38 2.51 -4.24
C HIS A 60 -7.88 2.24 -4.19
N TYR A 61 -7.50 0.95 -4.22
CA TYR A 61 -6.13 0.50 -4.39
C TYR A 61 -5.97 -0.18 -5.75
N ASP A 62 -4.98 0.24 -6.53
CA ASP A 62 -4.58 -0.44 -7.76
C ASP A 62 -3.24 -1.13 -7.58
N VAL A 63 -3.05 -2.29 -8.21
CA VAL A 63 -1.74 -2.94 -8.26
C VAL A 63 -0.93 -2.28 -9.38
N LEU A 64 0.23 -1.75 -9.04
CA LEU A 64 1.20 -1.21 -9.98
C LEU A 64 2.17 -2.31 -10.39
N TYR A 65 2.35 -2.45 -11.71
CA TYR A 65 3.40 -3.27 -12.29
C TYR A 65 4.50 -2.35 -12.80
N LEU A 66 5.70 -2.49 -12.26
CA LEU A 66 6.87 -1.77 -12.77
C LEU A 66 7.19 -2.31 -14.16
N ALA A 67 7.30 -1.42 -15.15
CA ALA A 67 7.50 -1.79 -16.56
C ALA A 67 8.86 -2.42 -16.88
N ASN A 68 9.66 -2.81 -15.88
CA ASN A 68 11.00 -3.38 -16.02
C ASN A 68 11.24 -4.53 -15.03
N GLN A 69 10.44 -5.60 -15.12
CA GLN A 69 10.89 -6.93 -14.69
C GLN A 69 11.15 -7.81 -15.92
#